data_AF-A0A8X6UBZ2-F1
#
_entry.id   AF-A0A8X6UBZ2-F1
#
_cell.length_a   1.000
_cell.length_b   1.000
_cell.length_c   1.000
_cell.angle_alpha   90.00
_cell.angle_beta   90.00
_cell.angle_gamma   90.00
#
_symmetry.space_group_name_H-M   'P 1'
#
loop_
_entity.id
_entity.type
_entity.pdbx_description
1 polymer ?
#
loop_
_entity_poly.entity_id
_entity_poly.type
_entity_poly.pdbx_seq_one_letter_code
_entity_poly.pdbx_strand_id
1 'polypeptide(L)'
;MSILNDRILNFNYGKCDSRCKPVPIKREKLSNLDSSHGQRASQMWVLMGILPLLIGEKIPYDNDFRDLYLLMVTIIDTLMAPVISLPETYALAENIADHHKHFLILFPDRHLTPKMHFAVHYPRIIRQLGPPIRYWSMRYESKHHPSKKCASSSGSFLNIAKTVAFRHQLKMAHVFREKKI
;
A
#
# COMPACT_ATOMS: atom_id res chain seq x y z
N MET A 1 -0.82 -12.26 -21.07
CA MET A 1 -0.25 -11.10 -20.32
C MET A 1 -0.28 -9.79 -21.11
N SER A 2 -0.90 -9.73 -22.30
CA SER A 2 -1.27 -8.45 -22.94
C SER A 2 -2.51 -7.84 -22.28
N ILE A 3 -3.54 -8.63 -21.99
CA ILE A 3 -4.85 -8.16 -21.51
C ILE A 3 -4.79 -7.41 -20.17
N LEU A 4 -4.17 -7.99 -19.13
CA LEU A 4 -4.10 -7.31 -17.82
C LEU A 4 -3.31 -6.00 -17.91
N ASN A 5 -2.16 -6.00 -18.58
CA ASN A 5 -1.34 -4.80 -18.71
C ASN A 5 -2.02 -3.73 -19.56
N ASP A 6 -2.71 -4.12 -20.64
CA ASP A 6 -3.51 -3.22 -21.46
C ASP A 6 -4.64 -2.58 -20.63
N ARG A 7 -5.35 -3.37 -19.83
CA ARG A 7 -6.38 -2.88 -18.92
C ARG A 7 -5.83 -1.97 -17.83
N ILE A 8 -4.67 -2.29 -17.24
CA ILE A 8 -3.98 -1.41 -16.29
C ILE A 8 -3.68 -0.05 -16.93
N LEU A 9 -3.21 -0.03 -18.18
CA LEU A 9 -2.86 1.23 -18.86
C LEU A 9 -4.09 2.07 -19.23
N ASN A 10 -5.17 1.41 -19.65
CA ASN A 10 -6.37 2.05 -20.17
C ASN A 10 -7.47 2.28 -19.11
N PHE A 11 -7.30 1.80 -17.87
CA PHE A 11 -8.27 2.01 -16.81
C PHE A 11 -8.47 3.50 -16.50
N ASN A 12 -9.72 3.92 -16.28
CA ASN A 12 -10.05 5.29 -15.95
C ASN A 12 -9.79 5.57 -14.46
N TYR A 13 -8.54 5.88 -14.12
CA TYR A 13 -8.15 6.25 -12.75
C TYR A 13 -8.74 7.60 -12.36
N GLY A 14 -9.48 7.61 -11.25
CA GLY A 14 -9.99 8.84 -10.66
C GLY A 14 -8.87 9.82 -10.25
N LYS A 15 -9.25 11.07 -9.95
CA LYS A 15 -8.29 12.14 -9.60
C LYS A 15 -7.33 11.73 -8.47
N CYS A 16 -7.81 11.04 -7.46
CA CYS A 16 -7.02 10.56 -6.32
C CYS A 16 -5.94 9.54 -6.72
N ASP A 17 -6.29 8.60 -7.61
CA ASP A 17 -5.42 7.48 -8.00
C ASP A 17 -4.51 7.81 -9.19
N SER A 18 -4.79 8.90 -9.91
CA SER A 18 -4.05 9.34 -11.09
C SER A 18 -2.54 9.49 -10.87
N ARG A 19 -2.11 9.79 -9.64
CA ARG A 19 -0.69 9.93 -9.25
C ARG A 19 -0.04 8.62 -8.79
N CYS A 20 -0.86 7.60 -8.55
CA CYS A 20 -0.47 6.30 -8.02
C CYS A 20 -0.81 5.16 -8.99
N LYS A 21 -0.89 5.46 -10.30
CA LYS A 21 -1.17 4.46 -11.34
C LYS A 21 -0.20 3.29 -11.24
N PRO A 22 -0.69 2.04 -11.17
CA PRO A 22 0.15 0.85 -11.25
C PRO A 22 0.94 0.81 -12.55
N VAL A 23 2.19 0.33 -12.47
CA VAL A 23 2.97 0.04 -13.68
C VAL A 23 2.62 -1.34 -14.26
N PRO A 24 2.79 -1.56 -15.58
CA PRO A 24 2.63 -2.89 -16.16
C PRO A 24 3.48 -3.95 -15.46
N ILE A 25 2.87 -5.11 -15.20
CA ILE A 25 3.51 -6.24 -14.54
C ILE A 25 4.33 -7.01 -15.57
N LYS A 26 5.63 -7.08 -15.30
CA LYS A 26 6.61 -7.79 -16.13
C LYS A 26 6.55 -9.29 -15.87
N ARG A 27 6.59 -10.13 -16.92
CA ARG A 27 6.49 -11.59 -16.79
C ARG A 27 7.60 -12.16 -15.91
N GLU A 28 8.81 -11.62 -16.07
CA GLU A 28 10.02 -12.08 -15.39
C GLU A 28 9.95 -11.87 -13.87
N LYS A 29 9.05 -10.98 -13.41
CA LYS A 29 8.83 -10.72 -11.99
C LYS A 29 7.80 -11.63 -11.34
N LEU A 30 7.03 -12.39 -12.13
CA LEU A 30 6.03 -13.33 -11.62
C LEU A 30 6.62 -14.72 -11.34
N SER A 31 7.77 -15.05 -11.91
CA SER A 31 8.46 -16.32 -11.66
C SER A 31 9.18 -16.34 -10.30
N ASN A 32 9.52 -15.18 -9.74
CA ASN A 32 10.11 -15.06 -8.41
C ASN A 32 9.20 -14.23 -7.50
N LEU A 33 8.33 -14.92 -6.75
CA LEU A 33 7.34 -14.34 -5.84
C LEU A 33 7.97 -13.53 -4.70
N ASP A 34 9.24 -13.76 -4.39
CA ASP A 34 9.97 -13.09 -3.31
C ASP A 34 10.71 -11.83 -3.81
N SER A 35 10.69 -11.58 -5.13
CA SER A 35 11.34 -10.44 -5.75
C SER A 35 10.48 -9.15 -5.71
N SER A 36 11.14 -8.00 -5.85
CA SER A 36 10.42 -6.71 -5.93
C SER A 36 9.55 -6.65 -7.18
N HIS A 37 8.24 -6.66 -6.97
CA HIS A 37 7.18 -6.52 -7.98
C HIS A 37 7.27 -5.21 -8.80
N GLY A 38 8.17 -4.29 -8.47
CA GLY A 38 8.42 -3.04 -9.22
C GLY A 38 7.39 -1.94 -9.00
N GLN A 39 6.35 -2.21 -8.23
CA GLN A 39 5.37 -1.23 -7.78
C GLN A 39 5.86 -0.53 -6.50
N ARG A 40 5.58 0.77 -6.38
CA ARG A 40 5.63 1.48 -5.08
C ARG A 40 4.46 1.05 -4.21
N ALA A 41 4.54 1.27 -2.90
CA ALA A 41 3.47 0.92 -1.95
C ALA A 41 2.11 1.53 -2.35
N SER A 42 2.08 2.82 -2.73
CA SER A 42 0.85 3.49 -3.18
C SER A 42 0.30 2.94 -4.50
N GLN A 43 1.16 2.43 -5.38
CA GLN A 43 0.73 1.80 -6.63
C GLN A 43 0.16 0.41 -6.39
N MET A 44 0.75 -0.34 -5.44
CA MET A 44 0.22 -1.63 -5.03
C MET A 44 -1.15 -1.50 -4.36
N TRP A 45 -1.34 -0.46 -3.55
CA TRP A 45 -2.64 -0.11 -2.96
C TRP A 45 -3.73 0.03 -4.04
N VAL A 46 -3.48 0.88 -5.03
CA VAL A 46 -4.43 1.11 -6.14
C VAL A 46 -4.65 -0.17 -6.94
N LEU A 47 -3.58 -0.88 -7.29
CA LEU A 47 -3.66 -2.14 -8.02
C LEU A 47 -4.54 -3.15 -7.27
N MET A 48 -4.38 -3.25 -5.95
CA MET A 48 -5.14 -4.18 -5.13
C MET A 48 -6.65 -3.91 -5.21
N GLY A 49 -7.06 -2.64 -5.09
CA GLY A 49 -8.49 -2.28 -5.16
C GLY A 49 -9.09 -2.49 -6.55
N ILE A 50 -8.35 -2.21 -7.63
CA ILE A 50 -8.90 -2.28 -8.99
C ILE A 50 -8.76 -3.65 -9.64
N LEU A 51 -7.85 -4.52 -9.17
CA LEU A 51 -7.58 -5.80 -9.84
C LEU A 51 -8.85 -6.67 -10.02
N PRO A 52 -9.76 -6.78 -9.03
CA PRO A 52 -11.04 -7.46 -9.23
C PRO A 52 -11.89 -6.83 -10.34
N LEU A 53 -11.84 -5.51 -10.51
CA LEU A 53 -12.54 -4.81 -11.59
C LEU A 53 -11.87 -5.02 -12.95
N LEU A 54 -10.54 -5.20 -12.96
CA LEU A 54 -9.77 -5.35 -14.18
C LEU A 54 -9.87 -6.76 -14.78
N ILE A 55 -10.01 -7.81 -13.97
CA ILE A 55 -9.97 -9.20 -14.45
C ILE A 55 -11.02 -10.11 -13.80
N GLY A 56 -11.89 -9.57 -12.95
CA GLY A 56 -12.84 -10.38 -12.18
C GLY A 56 -13.76 -11.22 -13.04
N GLU A 57 -14.12 -10.76 -14.24
CA GLU A 57 -14.95 -11.52 -15.17
C GLU A 57 -14.21 -12.69 -15.85
N LYS A 58 -12.88 -12.76 -15.68
CA LYS A 58 -12.04 -13.87 -16.13
C LYS A 58 -11.72 -14.87 -15.03
N ILE A 59 -12.11 -14.60 -13.78
CA ILE A 59 -11.82 -15.47 -12.63
C ILE A 59 -13.12 -16.23 -12.26
N PRO A 60 -13.10 -17.57 -12.24
CA PRO A 60 -14.25 -18.37 -11.83
C PRO A 60 -14.72 -18.02 -10.41
N TYR A 61 -16.01 -18.21 -10.15
CA TYR A 61 -16.61 -17.93 -8.83
C TYR A 61 -16.21 -18.96 -7.78
N ASP A 62 -15.94 -20.20 -8.20
CA ASP A 62 -15.52 -21.34 -7.38
C ASP A 62 -13.99 -21.42 -7.21
N ASN A 63 -13.31 -20.26 -7.24
CA ASN A 63 -11.87 -20.20 -7.16
C ASN A 63 -11.40 -19.73 -5.78
N ASP A 64 -10.87 -20.66 -4.99
CA ASP A 64 -10.34 -20.40 -3.64
C ASP A 64 -9.27 -19.29 -3.60
N PHE A 65 -8.44 -19.14 -4.63
CA PHE A 65 -7.45 -18.06 -4.71
C PHE A 65 -8.09 -16.68 -4.85
N ARG A 66 -9.26 -16.61 -5.50
CA ARG A 66 -10.06 -15.37 -5.59
C ARG A 66 -10.58 -15.00 -4.22
N ASP A 67 -11.09 -15.97 -3.46
CA ASP A 67 -11.67 -15.72 -2.16
C ASP A 67 -10.59 -15.33 -1.14
N LEU A 68 -9.43 -15.99 -1.18
CA LEU A 68 -8.26 -15.57 -0.41
C LEU A 68 -7.87 -14.12 -0.73
N TYR A 69 -7.85 -13.75 -2.02
CA TYR A 69 -7.51 -12.40 -2.45
C TYR A 69 -8.53 -11.37 -1.97
N LEU A 70 -9.83 -11.64 -2.11
CA LEU A 70 -10.88 -10.75 -1.64
C LEU A 70 -10.86 -10.58 -0.13
N LEU A 71 -10.55 -11.64 0.61
CA LEU A 71 -10.38 -11.55 2.05
C LEU A 71 -9.20 -10.64 2.44
N MET A 72 -8.08 -10.72 1.71
CA MET A 72 -6.97 -9.77 1.86
C MET A 72 -7.41 -8.33 1.58
N VAL A 73 -8.19 -8.10 0.51
CA VAL A 73 -8.74 -6.77 0.19
C VAL A 73 -9.59 -6.25 1.35
N THR A 74 -10.51 -7.06 1.88
CA THR A 74 -11.39 -6.70 3.01
C THR A 74 -10.59 -6.32 4.26
N ILE A 75 -9.56 -7.11 4.61
CA ILE A 75 -8.67 -6.81 5.75
C ILE A 75 -7.99 -5.46 5.55
N ILE A 76 -7.39 -5.25 4.38
CA ILE A 76 -6.64 -4.05 4.06
C ILE A 76 -7.54 -2.80 4.02
N ASP A 77 -8.74 -2.91 3.45
CA ASP A 77 -9.72 -1.84 3.41
C ASP A 77 -10.15 -1.42 4.83
N THR A 78 -10.44 -2.40 5.69
CA THR A 78 -10.76 -2.16 7.11
C THR A 78 -9.61 -1.46 7.84
N LEU A 79 -8.36 -1.90 7.64
CA LEU A 79 -7.18 -1.30 8.27
C LEU A 79 -6.94 0.16 7.84
N MET A 80 -7.51 0.58 6.71
CA MET A 80 -7.28 1.89 6.13
C MET A 80 -8.49 2.81 6.22
N ALA A 81 -9.57 2.32 6.81
CA ALA A 81 -10.69 3.15 7.20
C ALA A 81 -10.25 4.22 8.23
N PRO A 82 -10.69 5.49 8.07
CA PRO A 82 -10.35 6.59 8.98
C PRO A 82 -11.03 6.46 10.36
N VAL A 83 -12.06 5.63 10.43
CA VAL A 83 -12.88 5.32 11.60
C VAL A 83 -13.18 3.82 11.53
N ILE A 84 -13.00 3.12 12.65
CA ILE A 84 -13.27 1.68 12.78
C ILE A 84 -14.05 1.51 14.07
N SER A 85 -15.24 0.93 13.98
CA SER A 85 -16.11 0.63 15.11
C SER A 85 -15.65 -0.61 15.87
N LEU A 86 -16.11 -0.76 17.11
CA LEU A 86 -15.76 -1.91 17.94
C LEU A 86 -16.16 -3.26 17.29
N PRO A 87 -17.39 -3.45 16.75
CA PRO A 87 -17.75 -4.68 16.03
C PRO A 87 -16.83 -4.99 14.84
N GLU A 88 -16.45 -3.97 14.06
CA GLU A 88 -15.52 -4.14 12.92
C GLU A 88 -14.15 -4.65 13.38
N THR A 89 -13.69 -4.31 14.59
CA THR A 89 -12.44 -4.87 15.12
C THR A 89 -12.52 -6.37 15.39
N TYR A 90 -13.69 -6.90 15.77
CA TYR A 90 -13.88 -8.34 15.94
C TYR A 90 -13.98 -9.06 14.59
N ALA A 91 -14.75 -8.51 13.65
CA ALA A 91 -14.82 -9.02 12.28
C ALA A 91 -13.43 -9.03 11.61
N LEU A 92 -12.60 -8.01 11.85
CA LEU A 92 -11.22 -7.97 11.39
C LEU A 92 -10.39 -9.14 11.94
N ALA A 93 -10.59 -9.53 13.21
CA ALA A 93 -9.87 -10.64 13.81
C ALA A 93 -10.24 -11.98 13.14
N GLU A 94 -11.54 -12.19 12.88
CA GLU A 94 -12.07 -13.36 12.18
C GLU A 94 -11.52 -13.41 10.75
N ASN A 95 -11.65 -12.31 9.99
CA ASN A 95 -11.14 -12.22 8.62
C ASN A 95 -9.64 -12.54 8.53
N ILE A 96 -8.82 -12.05 9.47
CA ILE A 96 -7.38 -12.34 9.50
C ILE A 96 -7.11 -13.82 9.80
N ALA A 97 -7.85 -14.41 10.74
CA ALA A 97 -7.71 -15.82 11.08
C ALA A 97 -8.08 -16.71 9.88
N ASP A 98 -9.22 -16.42 9.23
CA ASP A 98 -9.68 -17.14 8.04
C ASP A 98 -8.71 -16.98 6.88
N HIS A 99 -8.17 -15.78 6.67
CA HIS A 99 -7.17 -15.52 5.63
C HIS A 99 -5.91 -16.35 5.85
N HIS A 100 -5.36 -16.38 7.07
CA HIS A 100 -4.17 -17.18 7.35
C HIS A 100 -4.42 -18.67 7.21
N LYS A 101 -5.58 -19.16 7.67
CA LYS A 101 -5.96 -20.56 7.51
C LYS A 101 -6.05 -20.93 6.03
N HIS A 102 -6.77 -20.12 5.26
CA HIS A 102 -6.95 -20.36 3.83
C HIS A 102 -5.62 -20.26 3.06
N PHE A 103 -4.76 -19.30 3.41
CA PHE A 103 -3.42 -19.17 2.84
C PHE A 103 -2.58 -20.44 3.04
N LEU A 104 -2.56 -21.00 4.25
CA LEU A 104 -1.79 -22.21 4.55
C LEU A 104 -2.33 -23.46 3.85
N ILE A 105 -3.65 -23.52 3.61
CA ILE A 105 -4.27 -24.60 2.82
C ILE A 105 -3.86 -24.49 1.34
N LEU A 106 -3.92 -23.29 0.75
CA LEU A 106 -3.62 -23.08 -0.67
C LEU A 106 -2.12 -23.09 -0.98
N PHE A 107 -1.27 -22.80 0.01
CA PHE A 107 0.18 -22.75 -0.13
C PHE A 107 0.86 -23.58 0.96
N PRO A 108 0.73 -24.93 0.93
CA PRO A 108 1.20 -25.80 2.01
C PRO A 108 2.72 -25.74 2.24
N ASP A 109 3.50 -25.42 1.20
CA ASP A 109 4.96 -25.31 1.27
C ASP A 109 5.44 -23.92 1.75
N ARG A 110 4.53 -23.00 2.08
CA ARG A 110 4.85 -21.63 2.50
C ARG A 110 4.49 -21.42 3.96
N HIS A 111 5.26 -20.58 4.64
CA HIS A 111 5.00 -20.18 6.02
C HIS A 111 4.39 -18.79 6.08
N LEU A 112 3.68 -18.49 7.17
CA LEU A 112 3.21 -17.14 7.45
C LEU A 112 4.41 -16.20 7.60
N THR A 113 4.37 -15.09 6.86
CA THR A 113 5.40 -14.07 6.96
C THR A 113 5.31 -13.30 8.28
N PRO A 114 6.37 -12.62 8.74
CA PRO A 114 6.29 -11.74 9.91
C PRO A 114 5.16 -10.70 9.81
N LYS A 115 4.87 -10.18 8.61
CA LYS A 115 3.77 -9.25 8.37
C LYS A 115 2.40 -9.87 8.66
N MET A 116 2.19 -11.11 8.23
CA MET A 116 0.98 -11.88 8.52
C MET A 116 0.84 -12.13 10.03
N HIS A 117 1.93 -12.56 10.68
CA HIS A 117 1.93 -12.76 12.13
C HIS A 117 1.53 -11.49 12.90
N PHE A 118 2.15 -10.34 12.58
CA PHE A 118 1.80 -9.08 13.23
C PHE A 118 0.36 -8.62 12.95
N ALA A 119 -0.24 -9.05 11.84
CA ALA A 119 -1.59 -8.65 11.48
C ALA A 119 -2.62 -9.07 12.55
N VAL A 120 -2.42 -10.23 13.18
CA VAL A 120 -3.29 -10.77 14.25
C VAL A 120 -3.43 -9.80 15.44
N HIS A 121 -2.48 -8.89 15.62
CA HIS A 121 -2.54 -7.90 16.70
C HIS A 121 -3.33 -6.64 16.36
N TYR A 122 -3.60 -6.35 15.08
CA TYR A 122 -4.32 -5.12 14.70
C TYR A 122 -5.66 -4.94 15.40
N PRO A 123 -6.55 -5.96 15.51
CA PRO A 123 -7.80 -5.83 16.25
C PRO A 123 -7.64 -5.28 17.68
N ARG A 124 -6.62 -5.75 18.40
CA ARG A 124 -6.33 -5.27 19.77
C ARG A 124 -5.74 -3.86 19.73
N ILE A 125 -4.79 -3.61 18.84
CA ILE A 125 -4.12 -2.31 18.71
C ILE A 125 -5.14 -1.22 18.34
N ILE A 126 -6.07 -1.50 17.44
CA ILE A 126 -7.09 -0.54 17.00
C ILE A 126 -8.02 -0.15 18.15
N ARG A 127 -8.42 -1.11 18.98
CA ARG A 127 -9.22 -0.83 20.18
C ARG A 127 -8.48 0.05 21.20
N GLN A 128 -7.15 0.01 21.23
CA GLN A 128 -6.32 0.76 22.17
C GLN A 128 -5.88 2.14 21.64
N LEU A 129 -5.50 2.22 20.36
CA LEU A 129 -4.85 3.39 19.76
C LEU A 129 -5.69 4.06 18.66
N GLY A 130 -6.80 3.44 18.27
CA GLY A 130 -7.63 3.87 17.15
C GLY A 130 -7.12 3.38 15.78
N PRO A 131 -7.66 3.94 14.68
CA PRO A 131 -7.41 3.44 13.34
C PRO A 131 -5.94 3.56 12.87
N PRO A 132 -5.37 2.54 12.17
CA PRO A 132 -3.96 2.52 11.78
C PRO A 132 -3.52 3.66 10.86
N ILE A 133 -4.42 4.16 10.01
CA ILE A 133 -4.17 5.28 9.11
C ILE A 133 -3.77 6.57 9.85
N ARG A 134 -4.03 6.69 11.16
CA ARG A 134 -3.64 7.84 11.97
C ARG A 134 -2.17 7.82 12.39
N TYR A 135 -1.52 6.65 12.42
CA TYR A 135 -0.15 6.48 12.91
C TYR A 135 0.77 5.73 11.93
N TRP A 136 0.34 5.50 10.68
CA TRP A 136 1.17 4.91 9.63
C TRP A 136 2.34 5.81 9.16
N SER A 137 3.38 5.19 8.61
CA SER A 137 4.62 5.87 8.20
C SER A 137 4.57 6.53 6.81
N MET A 138 3.56 6.22 5.98
CA MET A 138 3.57 6.58 4.55
C MET A 138 3.69 8.08 4.30
N ARG A 139 3.05 8.91 5.12
CA ARG A 139 3.13 10.38 5.04
C ARG A 139 4.52 10.90 5.41
N TYR A 140 5.15 10.30 6.42
CA TYR A 140 6.51 10.66 6.83
C TYR A 140 7.52 10.29 5.74
N GLU A 141 7.41 9.10 5.14
CA GLU A 141 8.24 8.69 4.00
C GLU A 141 8.10 9.64 2.81
N SER A 142 6.87 10.05 2.50
CA SER A 142 6.60 11.05 1.46
C SER A 142 7.26 12.40 1.77
N LYS A 143 7.21 12.86 3.03
CA LYS A 143 7.85 14.11 3.48
C LYS A 143 9.38 14.07 3.36
N HIS A 144 10.01 12.90 3.44
CA HIS A 144 11.46 12.76 3.25
C HIS A 144 11.89 12.92 1.78
N HIS A 145 11.00 12.71 0.81
CA HIS A 145 11.38 12.71 -0.61
C HIS A 145 12.00 14.03 -1.11
N PRO A 146 11.46 15.23 -0.80
CA PRO A 146 12.11 16.50 -1.14
C PRO A 146 13.50 16.65 -0.52
N SER A 147 13.69 16.21 0.73
CA SER A 147 14.97 16.25 1.43
C SER A 147 16.01 15.34 0.76
N LYS A 148 15.61 14.12 0.39
CA LYS A 148 16.47 13.19 -0.37
C LYS A 148 16.88 13.77 -1.72
N LYS A 149 15.93 14.38 -2.46
CA LYS A 149 16.21 15.06 -3.73
C LYS A 149 17.17 16.23 -3.58
N CYS A 150 16.98 17.06 -2.55
CA CYS A 150 17.91 18.14 -2.23
C CYS A 150 19.31 17.58 -2.03
N ALA A 151 19.45 16.58 -1.14
CA ALA A 151 20.73 16.01 -0.80
C ALA A 151 21.44 15.41 -2.02
N SER A 152 20.72 14.66 -2.88
CA SER A 152 21.28 14.11 -4.11
C SER A 152 21.68 15.19 -5.12
N SER A 153 20.91 16.28 -5.22
CA SER A 153 21.19 17.37 -6.16
C SER A 153 22.30 18.33 -5.72
N SER A 154 22.62 18.36 -4.43
CA SER A 154 23.59 19.31 -3.87
C SER A 154 25.02 19.01 -4.30
N GLY A 155 25.35 17.77 -4.64
CA GLY A 155 26.70 17.36 -5.07
C GLY A 155 27.81 17.49 -4.01
N SER A 156 27.48 18.02 -2.82
CA SER A 156 28.38 18.20 -1.68
C SER A 156 27.82 17.51 -0.45
N PHE A 157 28.67 16.73 0.22
CA PHE A 157 28.32 16.01 1.44
C PHE A 157 28.68 16.79 2.71
N LEU A 158 29.37 17.93 2.57
CA LEU A 158 29.72 18.77 3.71
C LEU A 158 28.45 19.42 4.28
N ASN A 159 28.16 19.16 5.56
CA ASN A 159 27.04 19.73 6.29
C ASN A 159 25.68 19.55 5.59
N ILE A 160 25.42 18.38 5.01
CA ILE A 160 24.21 18.09 4.22
C ILE A 160 22.91 18.40 4.97
N ALA A 161 22.87 18.14 6.28
CA ALA A 161 21.72 18.46 7.13
C ALA A 161 21.42 19.97 7.15
N LYS A 162 22.45 20.83 7.23
CA LYS A 162 22.33 22.29 7.18
C LYS A 162 21.75 22.73 5.84
N THR A 163 22.27 22.19 4.74
CA THR A 163 21.80 22.52 3.37
C THR A 163 20.34 22.14 3.17
N VAL A 164 19.96 20.92 3.57
CA VAL A 164 18.58 20.42 3.48
C VAL A 164 17.65 21.28 4.34
N ALA A 165 18.03 21.60 5.58
CA ALA A 165 17.24 22.43 6.48
C ALA A 165 17.04 23.84 5.92
N PHE A 166 18.09 24.48 5.41
CA PHE A 166 18.03 25.82 4.84
C PHE A 166 17.10 25.88 3.61
N ARG A 167 17.23 24.93 2.67
CA ARG A 167 16.32 24.86 1.51
C ARG A 167 14.88 24.56 1.92
N HIS A 168 14.69 23.75 2.96
CA HIS A 168 13.36 23.50 3.51
C HIS A 168 12.73 24.79 4.04
N GLN A 169 13.46 25.56 4.84
CA GLN A 169 13.00 26.84 5.40
C GLN A 169 12.66 27.85 4.30
N LEU A 170 13.51 28.02 3.28
CA LEU A 170 13.21 28.89 2.14
C LEU A 170 11.93 28.49 1.42
N LYS A 171 11.71 27.19 1.20
CA LYS A 171 10.47 26.69 0.59
C LYS A 171 9.27 27.00 1.46
N MET A 172 9.36 26.80 2.78
CA MET A 172 8.25 27.10 3.70
C MET A 172 7.95 28.60 3.71
N ALA A 173 8.95 29.47 3.80
CA ALA A 173 8.78 30.92 3.75
C ALA A 173 8.04 31.39 2.49
N HIS A 174 8.37 30.82 1.33
CA HIS A 174 7.65 31.08 0.08
C HIS A 174 6.17 30.65 0.14
N VAL A 175 5.89 29.43 0.61
CA VAL A 175 4.51 28.92 0.76
C VAL A 175 3.68 29.78 1.73
N PHE A 176 4.28 30.21 2.85
CA PHE A 176 3.66 31.12 3.81
C PHE A 176 3.32 32.48 3.17
N ARG A 177 4.25 33.05 2.40
CA ARG A 177 4.02 34.31 1.68
C ARG A 177 2.86 34.22 0.70
N GLU A 178 2.71 33.07 0.02
CA GLU A 178 1.63 32.85 -0.95
C GLU A 178 0.29 32.45 -0.32
N LYS A 179 0.17 32.36 1.01
CA LYS A 179 -1.04 31.90 1.74
C LYS A 179 -1.58 30.54 1.25
N LYS A 180 -0.71 29.65 0.78
CA LYS A 180 -1.07 28.32 0.26
C LYS A 180 -1.09 27.23 1.35
N ILE A 181 -1.39 27.59 2.59
CA ILE A 181 -1.40 26.68 3.76
C ILE A 181 -2.82 26.48 4.23
#